data_AF-A0A7J3WEM0-F1
#
_entry.id   AF-A0A7J3WEM0-F1
#
_cell.length_a   1.000
_cell.length_b   1.000
_cell.length_c   1.000
_cell.angle_alpha   90.00
_cell.angle_beta   90.00
_cell.angle_gamma   90.00
#
_symmetry.space_group_name_H-M   'P 1'
#
loop_
_entity.id
_entity.type
_entity.pdbx_description
1 polymer ?
#
loop_
_entity_poly.entity_id
_entity_poly.type
_entity_poly.pdbx_seq_one_letter_code
_entity_poly.pdbx_strand_id
1 'polypeptide(L)'
;MSLLREKFDRAVESSGSILCLGLDPPPAKYPDPASRLRFCLDTLKQLGRYCSAVKINENHIRGVGEDGQRALTELARKLGVLSILDCKLGDIGETVRAGVSTISRLGYDAFTANPLFGNFEEIVEAAHDVGLGVILLALPSGRYGERFFRLKAGDEPLYRRIIKTGVEVGVDGYVLGLSESLTEAEVGEVRREIGEEAIILAPGMGAQGGDPKPLIRAGGERVLVNVGRSIILADDPAAAAARISEELSSEREFTLTTKALVTAEGVLNIYDKPVRLSSGGLSRIYIDCRALYSDVRARTLVARLMVSLISRKLGRTGFEIATTATAGIPIASIVADRLGTGLVYVRMEKKEHGLERRVEGVVRRGGVYIGVDDVATTGRSALECVKTIREEGGVVDRYFVILDRLEGAEKALGEAGVKLYSLSRMNEDFMSMVESAKKRAAQ
;
A
#
# COMPACT_ATOMS: atom_id res chain seq x y z
N MET A 1 22.26 -8.37 -0.05
CA MET A 1 20.98 -8.19 0.67
C MET A 1 19.96 -7.66 -0.32
N SER A 2 18.92 -8.43 -0.62
CA SER A 2 17.88 -8.02 -1.57
C SER A 2 17.24 -6.67 -1.17
N LEU A 3 17.32 -5.73 -2.11
CA LEU A 3 16.82 -4.35 -2.02
C LEU A 3 15.31 -4.24 -2.35
N LEU A 4 14.66 -5.30 -2.86
CA LEU A 4 13.36 -5.15 -3.50
C LEU A 4 12.27 -4.75 -2.50
N ARG A 5 12.22 -5.41 -1.34
CA ARG A 5 11.23 -5.08 -0.28
C ARG A 5 11.35 -3.63 0.22
N GLU A 6 12.57 -3.11 0.35
CA GLU A 6 12.79 -1.74 0.82
C GLU A 6 12.43 -0.73 -0.27
N LYS A 7 12.74 -1.03 -1.53
CA LYS A 7 12.32 -0.21 -2.67
C LYS A 7 10.79 -0.21 -2.78
N PHE A 8 10.12 -1.35 -2.56
CA PHE A 8 8.66 -1.44 -2.47
C PHE A 8 8.13 -0.57 -1.34
N ASP A 9 8.68 -0.72 -0.14
CA ASP A 9 8.23 0.00 1.06
C ASP A 9 8.31 1.52 0.83
N ARG A 10 9.40 2.00 0.22
CA ARG A 10 9.56 3.41 -0.18
C ARG A 10 8.58 3.85 -1.27
N ALA A 11 8.39 3.04 -2.30
CA ALA A 11 7.48 3.38 -3.41
C ALA A 11 6.02 3.50 -2.94
N VAL A 12 5.56 2.57 -2.10
CA VAL A 12 4.22 2.60 -1.50
C VAL A 12 4.07 3.77 -0.54
N GLU A 13 5.04 4.03 0.33
CA GLU A 13 4.97 5.17 1.26
C GLU A 13 4.99 6.52 0.52
N SER A 14 5.66 6.59 -0.65
CA SER A 14 5.73 7.81 -1.46
C SER A 14 4.48 8.07 -2.30
N SER A 15 3.96 7.04 -2.98
CA SER A 15 2.77 7.18 -3.83
C SER A 15 1.46 7.05 -3.04
N GLY A 16 1.52 6.39 -1.88
CA GLY A 16 0.37 5.93 -1.11
C GLY A 16 -0.48 4.89 -1.84
N SER A 17 0.10 4.20 -2.83
CA SER A 17 -0.62 3.31 -3.74
C SER A 17 -0.08 1.89 -3.73
N ILE A 18 -0.93 0.89 -3.98
CA ILE A 18 -0.49 -0.49 -4.33
C ILE A 18 -0.69 -0.82 -5.81
N LEU A 19 -1.03 0.18 -6.62
CA LEU A 19 -1.17 0.01 -8.05
C LEU A 19 0.17 -0.24 -8.71
N CYS A 20 0.26 -1.35 -9.44
CA CYS A 20 1.29 -1.62 -10.42
C CYS A 20 0.74 -1.35 -11.82
N LEU A 21 1.26 -0.35 -12.53
CA LEU A 21 0.82 -0.01 -13.87
C LEU A 21 1.37 -1.02 -14.89
N GLY A 22 0.49 -1.76 -15.56
CA GLY A 22 0.85 -2.59 -16.71
C GLY A 22 1.05 -1.71 -17.95
N LEU A 23 2.31 -1.41 -18.28
CA LEU A 23 2.66 -0.46 -19.33
C LEU A 23 3.00 -1.19 -20.64
N ASP A 24 1.95 -1.70 -21.27
CA ASP A 24 2.03 -2.61 -22.41
C ASP A 24 1.42 -1.94 -23.67
N PRO A 25 2.17 -1.10 -24.42
CA PRO A 25 1.66 -0.42 -25.61
C PRO A 25 1.17 -1.43 -26.66
N PRO A 26 -0.08 -1.36 -27.15
CA PRO A 26 -0.57 -2.27 -28.17
C PRO A 26 0.22 -2.10 -29.49
N PRO A 27 0.88 -3.14 -30.02
CA PRO A 27 1.67 -3.01 -31.25
C PRO A 27 0.84 -2.57 -32.46
N ALA A 28 -0.45 -2.95 -32.52
CA ALA A 28 -1.34 -2.51 -33.59
C ALA A 28 -1.60 -1.00 -33.61
N LYS A 29 -1.52 -0.33 -32.45
CA LYS A 29 -1.69 1.13 -32.31
C LYS A 29 -0.34 1.87 -32.38
N TYR A 30 0.73 1.23 -31.93
CA TYR A 30 2.08 1.75 -31.88
C TYR A 30 3.04 0.76 -32.57
N PRO A 31 3.08 0.74 -33.92
CA PRO A 31 3.78 -0.32 -34.65
C PRO A 31 5.31 -0.20 -34.58
N ASP A 32 5.84 1.01 -34.61
CA ASP A 32 7.27 1.26 -34.55
C ASP A 32 7.79 1.29 -33.09
N PRO A 33 9.04 0.86 -32.83
CA PRO A 33 9.61 0.91 -31.48
C PRO A 33 9.68 2.32 -30.87
N ALA A 34 9.89 3.35 -31.68
CA ALA A 34 10.04 4.72 -31.19
C ALA A 34 8.70 5.28 -30.65
N SER A 35 7.58 5.00 -31.31
CA SER A 35 6.24 5.38 -30.84
C SER A 35 5.86 4.62 -29.57
N ARG A 36 6.23 3.34 -29.46
CA ARG A 36 6.04 2.57 -28.23
C ARG A 36 6.84 3.15 -27.07
N LEU A 37 8.11 3.49 -27.29
CA LEU A 37 8.94 4.15 -26.28
C LEU A 37 8.33 5.50 -25.84
N ARG A 38 7.94 6.33 -26.81
CA ARG A 38 7.31 7.64 -26.54
C ARG A 38 6.03 7.46 -25.71
N PHE A 39 5.16 6.54 -26.12
CA PHE A 39 3.96 6.21 -25.36
C PHE A 39 4.29 5.81 -23.92
N CYS A 40 5.27 4.92 -23.72
CA CYS A 40 5.66 4.48 -22.39
C CYS A 40 6.18 5.64 -21.52
N LEU A 41 7.05 6.49 -22.06
CA LEU A 41 7.60 7.66 -21.34
C LEU A 41 6.50 8.67 -20.97
N ASP A 42 5.65 9.02 -21.91
CA ASP A 42 4.56 10.00 -21.71
C ASP A 42 3.55 9.47 -20.68
N THR A 43 3.16 8.20 -20.80
CA THR A 43 2.24 7.54 -19.87
C THR A 43 2.83 7.48 -18.47
N LEU A 44 4.10 7.08 -18.32
CA LEU A 44 4.73 6.99 -17.01
C LEU A 44 4.89 8.37 -16.35
N LYS A 45 5.23 9.40 -17.12
CA LYS A 45 5.29 10.79 -16.65
C LYS A 45 3.93 11.29 -16.16
N GLN A 46 2.85 10.94 -16.86
CA GLN A 46 1.49 11.36 -16.51
C GLN A 46 0.95 10.60 -15.29
N LEU A 47 1.19 9.29 -15.22
CA LEU A 47 0.49 8.38 -14.30
C LEU A 47 1.34 7.94 -13.10
N GLY A 48 2.66 8.16 -13.12
CA GLY A 48 3.58 7.67 -12.10
C GLY A 48 3.21 8.06 -10.67
N ARG A 49 2.60 9.23 -10.47
CA ARG A 49 2.15 9.69 -9.14
C ARG A 49 1.10 8.81 -8.46
N TYR A 50 0.39 7.98 -9.23
CA TYR A 50 -0.66 7.08 -8.72
C TYR A 50 -0.17 5.64 -8.55
N CYS A 51 1.10 5.36 -8.89
CA CYS A 51 1.62 4.01 -9.02
C CYS A 51 2.81 3.81 -8.09
N SER A 52 2.90 2.63 -7.48
CA SER A 52 4.12 2.21 -6.76
C SER A 52 5.05 1.40 -7.62
N ALA A 53 4.52 0.78 -8.67
CA ALA A 53 5.30 0.01 -9.62
C ALA A 53 4.80 0.24 -11.05
N VAL A 54 5.68 -0.01 -12.01
CA VAL A 54 5.38 -0.17 -13.42
C VAL A 54 5.91 -1.52 -13.86
N LYS A 55 5.05 -2.33 -14.47
CA LYS A 55 5.41 -3.61 -15.06
C LYS A 55 5.35 -3.47 -16.57
N ILE A 56 6.45 -3.77 -17.24
CA ILE A 56 6.57 -3.68 -18.70
C ILE A 56 6.76 -5.09 -19.23
N ASN A 57 5.84 -5.57 -20.07
CA ASN A 57 6.01 -6.86 -20.72
C ASN A 57 6.99 -6.74 -21.90
N GLU A 58 7.99 -7.62 -21.92
CA GLU A 58 9.06 -7.55 -22.93
C GLU A 58 8.53 -7.55 -24.37
N ASN A 59 7.44 -8.28 -24.64
CA ASN A 59 6.91 -8.45 -25.99
C ASN A 59 6.36 -7.14 -26.55
N HIS A 60 5.85 -6.28 -25.68
CA HIS A 60 5.32 -4.97 -26.07
C HIS A 60 6.42 -3.97 -26.37
N ILE A 61 7.63 -4.15 -25.83
CA ILE A 61 8.77 -3.26 -26.06
C ILE A 61 9.85 -3.88 -26.93
N ARG A 62 9.61 -5.03 -27.58
CA ARG A 62 10.56 -5.62 -28.53
C ARG A 62 10.94 -4.62 -29.63
N GLY A 63 12.25 -4.45 -29.85
CA GLY A 63 12.81 -3.46 -30.78
C GLY A 63 13.06 -2.09 -30.16
N VAL A 64 12.57 -1.81 -28.94
CA VAL A 64 13.03 -0.66 -28.15
C VAL A 64 14.45 -0.99 -27.71
N GLY A 65 15.42 -0.29 -28.28
CA GLY A 65 16.83 -0.45 -27.94
C GLY A 65 17.10 -0.17 -26.46
N GLU A 66 18.28 -0.57 -26.00
CA GLU A 66 18.61 -0.50 -24.59
C GLU A 66 18.58 0.92 -24.01
N ASP A 67 18.99 1.93 -24.80
CA ASP A 67 18.91 3.34 -24.39
C ASP A 67 17.47 3.75 -24.09
N GLY A 68 16.52 3.27 -24.88
CA GLY A 68 15.09 3.52 -24.67
C GLY A 68 14.59 2.87 -23.39
N GLN A 69 15.00 1.63 -23.12
CA GLN A 69 14.61 0.93 -21.89
C GLN A 69 15.26 1.56 -20.65
N ARG A 70 16.54 1.97 -20.72
CA ARG A 70 17.20 2.74 -19.66
C ARG A 70 16.50 4.07 -19.40
N ALA A 71 16.08 4.78 -20.45
CA ALA A 71 15.30 6.02 -20.28
C ALA A 71 13.99 5.77 -19.51
N LEU A 72 13.32 4.63 -19.75
CA LEU A 72 12.12 4.24 -19.00
C LEU A 72 12.42 3.94 -17.52
N THR A 73 13.44 3.14 -17.23
CA THR A 73 13.79 2.77 -15.84
C THR A 73 14.35 3.96 -15.06
N GLU A 74 15.09 4.87 -15.70
CA GLU A 74 15.52 6.13 -15.11
C GLU A 74 14.35 7.06 -14.78
N LEU A 75 13.36 7.17 -15.67
CA LEU A 75 12.15 7.94 -15.39
C LEU A 75 11.36 7.33 -14.22
N ALA A 76 11.20 6.00 -14.19
CA ALA A 76 10.56 5.31 -13.07
C ALA A 76 11.26 5.63 -11.75
N ARG A 77 12.59 5.53 -11.71
CA ARG A 77 13.41 5.86 -10.54
C ARG A 77 13.24 7.31 -10.08
N LYS A 78 13.24 8.28 -11.00
CA LYS A 78 13.02 9.71 -10.70
C LYS A 78 11.64 9.97 -10.09
N LEU A 79 10.65 9.18 -10.47
CA LEU A 79 9.29 9.26 -9.94
C LEU A 79 9.08 8.44 -8.66
N GLY A 80 10.11 7.71 -8.19
CA GLY A 80 9.98 6.81 -7.04
C GLY A 80 9.14 5.56 -7.32
N VAL A 81 9.00 5.17 -8.59
CA VAL A 81 8.21 4.01 -9.04
C VAL A 81 9.14 2.83 -9.28
N LEU A 82 8.80 1.67 -8.72
CA LEU A 82 9.48 0.40 -8.98
C LEU A 82 9.34 -0.03 -10.44
N SER A 83 10.42 -0.44 -11.07
CA SER A 83 10.40 -0.96 -12.45
C SER A 83 10.55 -2.49 -12.48
N ILE A 84 9.55 -3.17 -13.03
CA ILE A 84 9.49 -4.63 -13.13
C ILE A 84 9.46 -5.05 -14.61
N LEU A 85 10.44 -5.84 -15.05
CA LEU A 85 10.42 -6.44 -16.38
C LEU A 85 9.65 -7.77 -16.36
N ASP A 86 8.58 -7.87 -17.12
CA ASP A 86 7.83 -9.12 -17.27
C ASP A 86 8.34 -9.91 -18.47
N CYS A 87 9.47 -10.60 -18.27
CA CYS A 87 10.17 -11.42 -19.27
C CYS A 87 10.04 -12.94 -19.05
N LYS A 88 9.62 -13.39 -17.85
CA LYS A 88 9.46 -14.81 -17.50
C LYS A 88 10.73 -15.62 -17.76
N LEU A 89 11.89 -15.08 -17.37
CA LEU A 89 13.20 -15.70 -17.60
C LEU A 89 13.23 -17.13 -17.05
N GLY A 90 13.71 -18.07 -17.84
CA GLY A 90 13.90 -19.47 -17.46
C GLY A 90 14.85 -20.16 -18.42
N ASP A 91 16.07 -20.44 -17.97
CA ASP A 91 17.15 -21.07 -18.74
C ASP A 91 18.19 -21.71 -17.78
N ILE A 92 19.31 -22.22 -18.29
CA ILE A 92 20.39 -22.82 -17.48
C ILE A 92 21.75 -22.19 -17.74
N GLY A 93 22.64 -22.25 -16.75
CA GLY A 93 24.05 -21.97 -16.91
C GLY A 93 24.31 -20.53 -17.38
N GLU A 94 25.20 -20.39 -18.36
CA GLU A 94 25.63 -19.08 -18.85
C GLU A 94 24.50 -18.24 -19.45
N THR A 95 23.44 -18.87 -19.96
CA THR A 95 22.30 -18.15 -20.53
C THR A 95 21.54 -17.36 -19.45
N VAL A 96 21.43 -17.90 -18.23
CA VAL A 96 20.83 -17.20 -17.09
C VAL A 96 21.64 -15.95 -16.75
N ARG A 97 22.97 -16.08 -16.64
CA ARG A 97 23.87 -14.96 -16.34
C ARG A 97 23.81 -13.88 -17.42
N ALA A 98 23.76 -14.26 -18.69
CA ALA A 98 23.59 -13.32 -19.80
C ALA A 98 22.26 -12.56 -19.73
N GLY A 99 21.16 -13.26 -19.42
CA GLY A 99 19.84 -12.67 -19.24
C GLY A 99 19.81 -11.69 -18.08
N VAL A 100 20.26 -12.10 -16.89
CA VAL A 100 20.32 -11.28 -15.68
C VAL A 100 21.21 -10.05 -15.87
N SER A 101 22.40 -10.22 -16.45
CA SER A 101 23.32 -9.12 -16.77
C SER A 101 22.67 -8.09 -17.69
N THR A 102 21.91 -8.55 -18.69
CA THR A 102 21.14 -7.67 -19.58
C THR A 102 20.09 -6.89 -18.81
N ILE A 103 19.27 -7.56 -17.99
CA ILE A 103 18.21 -6.91 -17.20
C ILE A 103 18.79 -5.84 -16.25
N SER A 104 19.92 -6.15 -15.59
CA SER A 104 20.60 -5.22 -14.68
C SER A 104 21.09 -3.97 -15.42
N ARG A 105 21.71 -4.16 -16.59
CA ARG A 105 22.19 -3.06 -17.45
C ARG A 105 21.08 -2.20 -18.05
N LEU A 106 19.86 -2.72 -18.15
CA LEU A 106 18.66 -1.97 -18.53
C LEU A 106 18.08 -1.17 -17.34
N GLY A 107 18.55 -1.41 -16.12
CA GLY A 107 18.26 -0.61 -14.93
C GLY A 107 16.96 -0.97 -14.21
N TYR A 108 16.39 -2.14 -14.49
CA TYR A 108 15.19 -2.63 -13.81
C TYR A 108 15.45 -2.92 -12.32
N ASP A 109 14.41 -2.88 -11.50
CA ASP A 109 14.49 -3.24 -10.08
C ASP A 109 14.23 -4.73 -9.85
N ALA A 110 13.37 -5.32 -10.68
CA ALA A 110 13.03 -6.73 -10.61
C ALA A 110 12.58 -7.28 -11.97
N PHE A 111 12.50 -8.60 -12.07
CA PHE A 111 11.93 -9.29 -13.24
C PHE A 111 11.11 -10.52 -12.86
N THR A 112 10.22 -10.96 -13.77
CA THR A 112 9.47 -12.20 -13.59
C THR A 112 10.27 -13.41 -14.07
N ALA A 113 10.23 -14.51 -13.31
CA ALA A 113 10.99 -15.73 -13.60
C ALA A 113 10.08 -16.97 -13.64
N ASN A 114 10.37 -17.87 -14.59
CA ASN A 114 9.64 -19.10 -14.81
C ASN A 114 10.25 -20.24 -13.99
N PRO A 115 9.47 -20.91 -13.12
CA PRO A 115 9.99 -21.98 -12.26
C PRO A 115 10.22 -23.31 -12.99
N LEU A 116 9.65 -23.51 -14.18
CA LEU A 116 9.61 -24.82 -14.84
C LEU A 116 10.79 -25.05 -15.79
N PHE A 117 11.32 -23.98 -16.37
CA PHE A 117 12.41 -24.07 -17.35
C PHE A 117 13.71 -23.61 -16.71
N GLY A 118 14.62 -24.56 -16.52
CA GLY A 118 15.98 -24.29 -16.12
C GLY A 118 16.31 -24.52 -14.64
N ASN A 119 17.42 -23.95 -14.18
CA ASN A 119 17.84 -24.01 -12.78
C ASN A 119 17.40 -22.72 -12.08
N PHE A 120 16.30 -22.80 -11.33
CA PHE A 120 15.70 -21.62 -10.71
C PHE A 120 16.59 -21.02 -9.60
N GLU A 121 17.33 -21.85 -8.86
CA GLU A 121 18.28 -21.39 -7.85
C GLU A 121 19.36 -20.50 -8.47
N GLU A 122 19.93 -20.90 -9.60
CA GLU A 122 20.94 -20.12 -10.35
C GLU A 122 20.39 -18.76 -10.81
N ILE A 123 19.09 -18.67 -11.15
CA ILE A 123 18.45 -17.38 -11.51
C ILE A 123 18.41 -16.44 -10.31
N VAL A 124 18.04 -16.96 -9.13
CA VAL A 124 17.96 -16.14 -7.90
C VAL A 124 19.34 -15.69 -7.47
N GLU A 125 20.32 -16.60 -7.43
CA GLU A 125 21.72 -16.27 -7.09
C GLU A 125 22.28 -15.20 -8.03
N ALA A 126 22.21 -15.42 -9.35
CA ALA A 126 22.74 -14.48 -10.32
C ALA A 126 22.05 -13.09 -10.22
N ALA A 127 20.74 -13.05 -9.97
CA ALA A 127 20.01 -11.80 -9.80
C ALA A 127 20.42 -11.05 -8.53
N HIS A 128 20.58 -11.76 -7.42
CA HIS A 128 20.96 -11.18 -6.13
C HIS A 128 22.39 -10.63 -6.15
N ASP A 129 23.31 -11.27 -6.87
CA ASP A 129 24.70 -10.80 -7.07
C ASP A 129 24.76 -9.40 -7.70
N VAL A 130 23.77 -9.05 -8.54
CA VAL A 130 23.68 -7.74 -9.18
C VAL A 130 22.58 -6.84 -8.59
N GLY A 131 21.99 -7.24 -7.45
CA GLY A 131 21.00 -6.46 -6.72
C GLY A 131 19.60 -6.37 -7.38
N LEU A 132 19.28 -7.31 -8.28
CA LEU A 132 17.95 -7.44 -8.87
C LEU A 132 17.03 -8.29 -8.00
N GLY A 133 15.75 -7.94 -7.97
CA GLY A 133 14.72 -8.79 -7.38
C GLY A 133 14.15 -9.80 -8.39
N VAL A 134 13.79 -10.98 -7.90
CA VAL A 134 13.14 -12.03 -8.70
C VAL A 134 11.70 -12.20 -8.24
N ILE A 135 10.75 -12.19 -9.18
CA ILE A 135 9.33 -12.45 -8.92
C ILE A 135 8.92 -13.76 -9.60
N LEU A 136 8.72 -14.81 -8.80
CA LEU A 136 8.44 -16.16 -9.26
C LEU A 136 7.02 -16.31 -9.79
N LEU A 137 6.86 -16.91 -10.97
CA LEU A 137 5.54 -17.26 -11.52
C LEU A 137 4.93 -18.45 -10.76
N ALA A 138 4.22 -18.18 -9.65
CA ALA A 138 3.60 -19.20 -8.82
C ALA A 138 2.22 -19.62 -9.31
N LEU A 139 1.30 -18.67 -9.50
CA LEU A 139 -0.04 -18.94 -10.05
C LEU A 139 -0.35 -17.89 -11.12
N PRO A 140 -0.34 -18.23 -12.42
CA PRO A 140 -0.59 -17.25 -13.48
C PRO A 140 -2.07 -16.86 -13.54
N SER A 141 -2.35 -15.63 -14.00
CA SER A 141 -3.71 -15.20 -14.29
C SER A 141 -4.21 -15.79 -15.61
N GLY A 142 -5.50 -16.15 -15.65
CA GLY A 142 -6.19 -16.63 -16.85
C GLY A 142 -6.47 -18.14 -16.86
N ARG A 143 -7.63 -18.48 -17.41
CA ARG A 143 -8.26 -19.80 -17.32
C ARG A 143 -7.38 -20.97 -17.77
N TYR A 144 -6.52 -20.81 -18.78
CA TYR A 144 -5.72 -21.94 -19.27
C TYR A 144 -4.47 -22.17 -18.43
N GLY A 145 -3.73 -21.11 -18.08
CA GLY A 145 -2.51 -21.24 -17.27
C GLY A 145 -2.82 -21.75 -15.88
N GLU A 146 -3.83 -21.17 -15.22
CA GLU A 146 -4.24 -21.54 -13.85
C GLU A 146 -4.51 -23.05 -13.71
N ARG A 147 -5.09 -23.69 -14.74
CA ARG A 147 -5.43 -25.13 -14.71
C ARG A 147 -4.21 -26.02 -14.53
N PHE A 148 -3.10 -25.72 -15.20
CA PHE A 148 -1.87 -26.51 -15.09
C PHE A 148 -1.24 -26.35 -13.71
N PHE A 149 -1.21 -25.13 -13.19
CA PHE A 149 -0.65 -24.82 -11.88
C PHE A 149 -1.50 -25.34 -10.72
N ARG A 150 -2.79 -25.61 -10.96
CA ARG A 150 -3.70 -26.27 -10.01
C ARG A 150 -3.72 -27.80 -10.13
N LEU A 151 -3.01 -28.41 -11.08
CA LEU A 151 -2.87 -29.87 -11.13
C LEU A 151 -2.15 -30.37 -9.87
N LYS A 152 -2.54 -31.54 -9.38
CA LYS A 152 -1.87 -32.19 -8.25
C LYS A 152 -0.45 -32.63 -8.67
N ALA A 153 0.54 -32.24 -7.87
CA ALA A 153 1.91 -32.71 -7.90
C ALA A 153 2.17 -33.47 -6.59
N GLY A 154 1.78 -34.75 -6.54
CA GLY A 154 1.66 -35.49 -5.28
C GLY A 154 0.39 -35.12 -4.52
N ASP A 155 0.53 -34.73 -3.25
CA ASP A 155 -0.60 -34.41 -2.37
C ASP A 155 -1.04 -32.94 -2.41
N GLU A 156 -0.28 -32.08 -3.09
CA GLU A 156 -0.56 -30.65 -3.20
C GLU A 156 -0.64 -30.16 -4.65
N PRO A 157 -1.32 -29.04 -4.92
CA PRO A 157 -1.27 -28.39 -6.23
C PRO A 157 0.15 -27.94 -6.62
N LEU A 158 0.47 -27.98 -7.91
CA LEU A 158 1.78 -27.60 -8.46
C LEU A 158 2.22 -26.20 -8.00
N TYR A 159 1.32 -25.22 -7.96
CA TYR A 159 1.66 -23.86 -7.52
C TYR A 159 2.16 -23.81 -6.07
N ARG A 160 1.66 -24.69 -5.18
CA ARG A 160 2.12 -24.78 -3.79
C ARG A 160 3.54 -25.34 -3.74
N ARG A 161 3.85 -26.34 -4.56
CA ARG A 161 5.22 -26.86 -4.68
C ARG A 161 6.19 -25.80 -5.19
N ILE A 162 5.78 -25.02 -6.19
CA ILE A 162 6.56 -23.89 -6.72
C ILE A 162 6.80 -22.84 -5.64
N ILE A 163 5.79 -22.52 -4.83
CA ILE A 163 5.95 -21.58 -3.71
C ILE A 163 7.01 -22.08 -2.73
N LYS A 164 6.94 -23.35 -2.29
CA LYS A 164 7.94 -23.95 -1.40
C LYS A 164 9.35 -23.87 -1.97
N THR A 165 9.53 -24.22 -3.24
CA THR A 165 10.83 -24.06 -3.92
C THR A 165 11.30 -22.61 -3.92
N GLY A 166 10.41 -21.65 -4.19
CA GLY A 166 10.74 -20.23 -4.07
C GLY A 166 11.17 -19.81 -2.67
N VAL A 167 10.53 -20.35 -1.63
CA VAL A 167 10.90 -20.09 -0.22
C VAL A 167 12.27 -20.68 0.09
N GLU A 168 12.53 -21.91 -0.35
CA GLU A 168 13.80 -22.61 -0.16
C GLU A 168 14.99 -21.82 -0.74
N VAL A 169 14.82 -21.26 -1.95
CA VAL A 169 15.89 -20.48 -2.63
C VAL A 169 15.88 -18.98 -2.28
N GLY A 170 14.92 -18.51 -1.48
CA GLY A 170 14.87 -17.12 -1.02
C GLY A 170 14.43 -16.09 -2.08
N VAL A 171 13.43 -16.41 -2.90
CA VAL A 171 12.89 -15.47 -3.91
C VAL A 171 12.22 -14.24 -3.25
N ASP A 172 12.24 -13.09 -3.96
CA ASP A 172 11.78 -11.80 -3.42
C ASP A 172 10.26 -11.58 -3.54
N GLY A 173 9.63 -12.26 -4.49
CA GLY A 173 8.20 -12.12 -4.71
C GLY A 173 7.60 -13.23 -5.56
N TYR A 174 6.27 -13.24 -5.61
CA TYR A 174 5.49 -14.28 -6.24
C TYR A 174 4.36 -13.65 -7.06
N VAL A 175 4.18 -14.14 -8.29
CA VAL A 175 2.99 -13.86 -9.08
C VAL A 175 1.85 -14.72 -8.57
N LEU A 176 0.80 -14.07 -8.08
CA LEU A 176 -0.46 -14.70 -7.70
C LEU A 176 -1.58 -14.03 -8.50
N GLY A 177 -1.90 -14.61 -9.65
CA GLY A 177 -2.88 -14.08 -10.59
C GLY A 177 -4.29 -14.09 -10.01
N LEU A 178 -5.00 -12.97 -10.18
CA LEU A 178 -6.40 -12.87 -9.82
C LEU A 178 -7.25 -13.72 -10.77
N SER A 179 -8.14 -14.53 -10.18
CA SER A 179 -9.11 -15.36 -10.88
C SER A 179 -10.39 -15.47 -10.03
N GLU A 180 -11.48 -15.93 -10.63
CA GLU A 180 -12.75 -16.20 -9.91
C GLU A 180 -12.59 -17.26 -8.82
N SER A 181 -11.58 -18.12 -8.92
CA SER A 181 -11.29 -19.20 -7.96
C SER A 181 -10.34 -18.82 -6.84
N LEU A 182 -9.68 -17.66 -6.89
CA LEU A 182 -8.72 -17.25 -5.85
C LEU A 182 -9.47 -16.78 -4.60
N THR A 183 -9.34 -17.54 -3.50
CA THR A 183 -10.05 -17.26 -2.25
C THR A 183 -9.18 -16.57 -1.21
N GLU A 184 -9.80 -15.90 -0.23
CA GLU A 184 -9.07 -15.24 0.87
C GLU A 184 -8.28 -16.27 1.72
N ALA A 185 -8.85 -17.47 1.92
CA ALA A 185 -8.20 -18.56 2.64
C ALA A 185 -6.93 -19.03 1.91
N GLU A 186 -7.02 -19.24 0.59
CA GLU A 186 -5.89 -19.64 -0.25
C GLU A 186 -4.77 -18.58 -0.24
N VAL A 187 -5.12 -17.30 -0.40
CA VAL A 187 -4.15 -16.20 -0.29
C VAL A 187 -3.49 -16.19 1.09
N GLY A 188 -4.26 -16.41 2.16
CA GLY A 188 -3.75 -16.42 3.53
C GLY A 188 -2.79 -17.59 3.80
N GLU A 189 -3.05 -18.76 3.22
CA GLU A 189 -2.13 -19.90 3.23
C GLU A 189 -0.82 -19.59 2.51
N VAL A 190 -0.92 -19.03 1.31
CA VAL A 190 0.25 -18.58 0.54
C VAL A 190 1.06 -17.56 1.33
N ARG A 191 0.43 -16.52 1.90
CA ARG A 191 1.10 -15.49 2.70
C ARG A 191 1.84 -16.08 3.91
N ARG A 192 1.22 -17.03 4.62
CA ARG A 192 1.89 -17.72 5.74
C ARG A 192 3.14 -18.47 5.31
N GLU A 193 3.12 -19.07 4.12
CA GLU A 193 4.24 -19.84 3.59
C GLU A 193 5.40 -18.95 3.12
N ILE A 194 5.09 -17.87 2.39
CA ILE A 194 6.12 -16.98 1.83
C ILE A 194 6.65 -15.93 2.82
N GLY A 195 5.97 -15.76 3.96
CA GLY A 195 6.28 -14.73 4.97
C GLY A 195 5.85 -13.32 4.55
N GLU A 196 5.90 -12.36 5.48
CA GLU A 196 5.45 -10.97 5.24
C GLU A 196 6.43 -10.13 4.39
N GLU A 197 7.68 -10.59 4.23
CA GLU A 197 8.72 -9.88 3.48
C GLU A 197 8.60 -10.03 1.96
N ALA A 198 8.03 -11.14 1.50
CA ALA A 198 7.86 -11.39 0.07
C ALA A 198 6.78 -10.51 -0.56
N ILE A 199 7.01 -10.03 -1.78
CA ILE A 199 6.03 -9.24 -2.52
C ILE A 199 5.09 -10.18 -3.28
N ILE A 200 3.78 -9.96 -3.19
CA ILE A 200 2.81 -10.61 -4.08
C ILE A 200 2.48 -9.66 -5.23
N LEU A 201 2.78 -10.06 -6.47
CA LEU A 201 2.41 -9.36 -7.69
C LEU A 201 1.17 -10.03 -8.31
N ALA A 202 0.05 -9.32 -8.35
CA ALA A 202 -1.22 -9.88 -8.79
C ALA A 202 -1.72 -9.23 -10.09
N PRO A 203 -1.44 -9.83 -11.26
CA PRO A 203 -2.12 -9.48 -12.51
C PRO A 203 -3.54 -10.04 -12.53
N GLY A 204 -4.41 -9.44 -13.35
CA GLY A 204 -5.73 -10.01 -13.67
C GLY A 204 -6.94 -9.17 -13.27
N MET A 205 -6.72 -8.00 -12.67
CA MET A 205 -7.79 -7.03 -12.46
C MET A 205 -8.21 -6.37 -13.78
N GLY A 206 -9.50 -6.06 -13.94
CA GLY A 206 -10.03 -5.36 -15.10
C GLY A 206 -10.37 -6.31 -16.25
N ALA A 207 -9.57 -6.32 -17.32
CA ALA A 207 -9.87 -7.08 -18.54
C ALA A 207 -9.99 -8.61 -18.35
N GLN A 208 -9.49 -9.15 -17.23
CA GLN A 208 -9.60 -10.57 -16.87
C GLN A 208 -10.61 -10.82 -15.73
N GLY A 209 -11.29 -9.77 -15.23
CA GLY A 209 -12.42 -9.88 -14.30
C GLY A 209 -12.08 -10.26 -12.86
N GLY A 210 -10.80 -10.37 -12.48
CA GLY A 210 -10.40 -10.80 -11.15
C GLY A 210 -10.70 -9.75 -10.05
N ASP A 211 -11.27 -10.21 -8.94
CA ASP A 211 -11.52 -9.40 -7.73
C ASP A 211 -10.23 -9.31 -6.88
N PRO A 212 -9.69 -8.11 -6.60
CA PRO A 212 -8.52 -7.95 -5.75
C PRO A 212 -8.82 -8.09 -4.24
N LYS A 213 -10.08 -8.13 -3.79
CA LYS A 213 -10.40 -8.14 -2.35
C LYS A 213 -9.82 -9.33 -1.59
N PRO A 214 -9.91 -10.60 -2.05
CA PRO A 214 -9.29 -11.72 -1.36
C PRO A 214 -7.78 -11.52 -1.16
N LEU A 215 -7.12 -10.97 -2.18
CA LEU A 215 -5.70 -10.65 -2.15
C LEU A 215 -5.39 -9.53 -1.15
N ILE A 216 -6.13 -8.41 -1.18
CA ILE A 216 -5.90 -7.29 -0.27
C ILE A 216 -6.17 -7.71 1.17
N ARG A 217 -7.21 -8.52 1.39
CA ARG A 217 -7.63 -8.95 2.73
C ARG A 217 -6.63 -9.91 3.35
N ALA A 218 -6.13 -10.90 2.64
CA ALA A 218 -5.23 -11.92 3.20
C ALA A 218 -3.76 -11.81 2.80
N GLY A 219 -3.44 -10.99 1.79
CA GLY A 219 -2.11 -10.90 1.19
C GLY A 219 -1.11 -10.06 1.96
N GLY A 220 -1.45 -9.55 3.15
CA GLY A 220 -0.50 -8.83 4.02
C GLY A 220 -0.07 -7.46 3.49
N GLU A 221 1.07 -6.96 3.98
CA GLU A 221 1.51 -5.60 3.69
C GLU A 221 1.97 -5.42 2.24
N ARG A 222 2.69 -6.41 1.71
CA ARG A 222 3.47 -6.30 0.47
C ARG A 222 2.75 -6.91 -0.73
N VAL A 223 1.74 -6.20 -1.20
CA VAL A 223 0.92 -6.57 -2.36
C VAL A 223 1.02 -5.49 -3.43
N LEU A 224 1.18 -5.90 -4.68
CA LEU A 224 1.04 -5.07 -5.89
C LEU A 224 -0.08 -5.62 -6.75
N VAL A 225 -1.08 -4.79 -7.08
CA VAL A 225 -2.14 -5.16 -8.01
C VAL A 225 -1.82 -4.58 -9.38
N ASN A 226 -1.57 -5.45 -10.35
CA ASN A 226 -1.17 -5.04 -11.69
C ASN A 226 -2.39 -4.79 -12.60
N VAL A 227 -2.54 -3.55 -13.06
CA VAL A 227 -3.61 -3.10 -13.95
C VAL A 227 -3.03 -2.44 -15.19
N GLY A 228 -3.34 -2.97 -16.38
CA GLY A 228 -2.82 -2.46 -17.66
C GLY A 228 -3.90 -1.77 -18.49
N ARG A 229 -4.51 -2.54 -19.41
CA ARG A 229 -5.47 -2.04 -20.43
C ARG A 229 -6.59 -1.14 -19.89
N SER A 230 -7.14 -1.44 -18.71
CA SER A 230 -8.20 -0.64 -18.08
C SER A 230 -7.76 0.79 -17.70
N ILE A 231 -6.45 1.07 -17.69
CA ILE A 231 -5.89 2.40 -17.47
C ILE A 231 -5.36 2.97 -18.79
N ILE A 232 -4.42 2.27 -19.43
CA ILE A 232 -3.67 2.83 -20.57
C ILE A 232 -4.52 3.01 -21.84
N LEU A 233 -5.69 2.38 -21.90
CA LEU A 233 -6.65 2.51 -23.01
C LEU A 233 -7.95 3.23 -22.59
N ALA A 234 -8.03 3.78 -21.38
CA ALA A 234 -9.18 4.56 -20.95
C ALA A 234 -9.24 5.91 -21.70
N ASP A 235 -10.43 6.49 -21.79
CA ASP A 235 -10.61 7.83 -22.37
C ASP A 235 -9.84 8.91 -21.58
N ASP A 236 -9.82 8.77 -20.25
CA ASP A 236 -8.97 9.53 -19.34
C ASP A 236 -8.12 8.58 -18.49
N PRO A 237 -6.89 8.26 -18.92
CA PRO A 237 -5.97 7.39 -18.17
C PRO A 237 -5.63 7.93 -16.79
N ALA A 238 -5.58 9.26 -16.60
CA ALA A 238 -5.22 9.86 -15.32
C ALA A 238 -6.36 9.72 -14.30
N ALA A 239 -7.61 9.94 -14.71
CA ALA A 239 -8.78 9.69 -13.87
C ALA A 239 -8.94 8.20 -13.56
N ALA A 240 -8.70 7.31 -14.53
CA ALA A 240 -8.75 5.87 -14.34
C ALA A 240 -7.70 5.40 -13.31
N ALA A 241 -6.44 5.83 -13.47
CA ALA A 241 -5.35 5.51 -12.54
C ALA A 241 -5.62 6.06 -11.13
N ALA A 242 -6.09 7.30 -11.01
CA ALA A 242 -6.43 7.91 -9.72
C ALA A 242 -7.52 7.12 -8.98
N ARG A 243 -8.61 6.77 -9.68
CA ARG A 243 -9.72 6.00 -9.10
C ARG A 243 -9.28 4.61 -8.65
N ILE A 244 -8.55 3.89 -9.48
CA ILE A 244 -8.10 2.53 -9.17
C ILE A 244 -7.08 2.54 -8.04
N SER A 245 -6.13 3.49 -8.05
CA SER A 245 -5.20 3.69 -6.94
C SER A 245 -5.94 3.98 -5.62
N GLU A 246 -6.98 4.81 -5.68
CA GLU A 246 -7.81 5.12 -4.52
C GLU A 246 -8.51 3.88 -3.97
N GLU A 247 -9.24 3.16 -4.82
CA GLU A 247 -10.01 1.98 -4.46
C GLU A 247 -9.15 0.90 -3.81
N LEU A 248 -8.06 0.51 -4.48
CA LEU A 248 -7.18 -0.56 -4.02
C LEU A 248 -6.49 -0.21 -2.70
N SER A 249 -5.97 1.00 -2.59
CA SER A 249 -5.12 1.35 -1.44
C SER A 249 -5.96 1.72 -0.22
N SER A 250 -7.18 2.23 -0.41
CA SER A 250 -8.12 2.47 0.69
C SER A 250 -8.67 1.16 1.27
N GLU A 251 -8.97 0.15 0.45
CA GLU A 251 -9.33 -1.20 0.96
C GLU A 251 -8.17 -1.83 1.74
N ARG A 252 -6.92 -1.64 1.27
CA ARG A 252 -5.72 -2.14 1.97
C ARG A 252 -5.51 -1.43 3.30
N GLU A 253 -5.57 -0.10 3.31
CA GLU A 253 -5.44 0.71 4.52
C GLU A 253 -6.48 0.31 5.56
N PHE A 254 -7.75 0.16 5.13
CA PHE A 254 -8.84 -0.32 5.98
C PHE A 254 -8.55 -1.69 6.55
N THR A 255 -8.22 -2.66 5.70
CA THR A 255 -7.99 -4.05 6.12
C THR A 255 -6.84 -4.12 7.11
N LEU A 256 -5.67 -3.57 6.77
CA LEU A 256 -4.47 -3.71 7.58
C LEU A 256 -4.58 -2.94 8.90
N THR A 257 -5.13 -1.73 8.87
CA THR A 257 -5.37 -0.95 10.09
C THR A 257 -6.38 -1.65 10.99
N THR A 258 -7.48 -2.16 10.44
CA THR A 258 -8.48 -2.88 11.23
C THR A 258 -7.89 -4.13 11.85
N LYS A 259 -7.11 -4.93 11.10
CA LYS A 259 -6.38 -6.08 11.66
C LYS A 259 -5.48 -5.67 12.81
N ALA A 260 -4.70 -4.60 12.66
CA ALA A 260 -3.85 -4.09 13.73
C ALA A 260 -4.67 -3.68 14.97
N LEU A 261 -5.78 -2.96 14.80
CA LEU A 261 -6.63 -2.53 15.92
C LEU A 261 -7.31 -3.69 16.66
N VAL A 262 -7.73 -4.74 15.95
CA VAL A 262 -8.43 -5.88 16.57
C VAL A 262 -7.50 -6.94 17.18
N THR A 263 -6.22 -6.94 16.81
CA THR A 263 -5.25 -7.94 17.27
C THR A 263 -4.23 -7.40 18.27
N ALA A 264 -3.91 -6.10 18.23
CA ALA A 264 -3.01 -5.49 19.20
C ALA A 264 -3.64 -5.50 20.59
N GLU A 265 -2.88 -6.02 21.56
CA GLU A 265 -3.34 -6.16 22.94
C GLU A 265 -3.75 -4.81 23.55
N GLY A 266 -4.89 -4.79 24.24
CA GLY A 266 -5.42 -3.60 24.90
C GLY A 266 -6.05 -2.55 23.97
N VAL A 267 -5.96 -2.70 22.65
CA VAL A 267 -6.58 -1.75 21.71
C VAL A 267 -8.09 -1.97 21.62
N LEU A 268 -8.53 -3.18 21.27
CA LEU A 268 -9.94 -3.55 21.21
C LEU A 268 -10.42 -4.08 22.56
N ASN A 269 -11.26 -3.32 23.26
CA ASN A 269 -11.84 -3.69 24.54
C ASN A 269 -13.34 -3.92 24.40
N ILE A 270 -13.81 -5.09 24.82
CA ILE A 270 -15.20 -5.50 24.68
C ILE A 270 -15.76 -5.85 26.06
N TYR A 271 -16.84 -5.16 26.43
CA TYR A 271 -17.44 -5.25 27.75
C TYR A 271 -18.81 -5.94 27.70
N ASP A 272 -19.09 -6.78 28.69
CA ASP A 272 -20.40 -7.43 28.84
C ASP A 272 -21.53 -6.41 29.06
N LYS A 273 -21.22 -5.37 29.85
CA LYS A 273 -22.10 -4.23 30.11
C LYS A 273 -21.57 -3.00 29.38
N PRO A 274 -22.43 -2.20 28.70
CA PRO A 274 -21.99 -0.98 28.05
C PRO A 274 -21.28 -0.02 29.02
N VAL A 275 -20.15 0.52 28.59
CA VAL A 275 -19.39 1.55 29.33
C VAL A 275 -19.71 2.93 28.76
N ARG A 276 -19.58 3.96 29.59
CA ARG A 276 -19.78 5.35 29.16
C ARG A 276 -18.53 5.87 28.47
N LEU A 277 -18.70 6.32 27.23
CA LEU A 277 -17.66 6.95 26.41
C LEU A 277 -17.46 8.42 26.81
N SER A 278 -16.33 9.01 26.42
CA SER A 278 -16.08 10.45 26.55
C SER A 278 -17.08 11.33 25.78
N SER A 279 -17.74 10.77 24.76
CA SER A 279 -18.86 11.39 24.05
C SER A 279 -20.15 11.47 24.89
N GLY A 280 -20.21 10.75 26.02
CA GLY A 280 -21.40 10.61 26.87
C GLY A 280 -22.30 9.43 26.50
N GLY A 281 -22.07 8.81 25.34
CA GLY A 281 -22.80 7.62 24.88
C GLY A 281 -22.39 6.34 25.63
N LEU A 282 -23.23 5.31 25.55
CA LEU A 282 -22.93 3.97 26.06
C LEU A 282 -22.51 3.05 24.91
N SER A 283 -21.41 2.31 25.08
CA SER A 283 -20.96 1.32 24.10
C SER A 283 -20.36 0.09 24.77
N ARG A 284 -20.56 -1.08 24.15
CA ARG A 284 -19.88 -2.32 24.57
C ARG A 284 -18.49 -2.46 23.96
N ILE A 285 -18.14 -1.62 22.98
CA ILE A 285 -16.86 -1.66 22.29
C ILE A 285 -16.14 -0.34 22.48
N TYR A 286 -14.97 -0.42 23.09
CA TYR A 286 -14.05 0.70 23.29
C TYR A 286 -12.74 0.41 22.56
N ILE A 287 -12.28 1.38 21.78
CA ILE A 287 -11.01 1.31 21.06
C ILE A 287 -10.04 2.27 21.73
N ASP A 288 -8.99 1.74 22.37
CA ASP A 288 -7.92 2.54 22.96
C ASP A 288 -6.67 2.51 22.07
N CYS A 289 -6.57 3.46 21.15
CA CYS A 289 -5.40 3.58 20.29
C CYS A 289 -4.11 3.95 21.05
N ARG A 290 -4.16 4.28 22.36
CA ARG A 290 -2.94 4.45 23.17
C ARG A 290 -2.22 3.12 23.38
N ALA A 291 -2.95 2.02 23.52
CA ALA A 291 -2.36 0.69 23.68
C ALA A 291 -1.61 0.24 22.42
N LEU A 292 -1.98 0.78 21.24
CA LEU A 292 -1.32 0.48 19.96
C LEU A 292 0.19 0.71 20.01
N TYR A 293 0.64 1.73 20.76
CA TYR A 293 2.06 2.10 20.80
C TYR A 293 2.92 1.12 21.61
N SER A 294 2.32 0.22 22.41
CA SER A 294 3.03 -0.89 23.06
C SER A 294 3.38 -2.01 22.06
N ASP A 295 2.63 -2.13 20.96
CA ASP A 295 2.93 -3.06 19.87
C ASP A 295 3.76 -2.37 18.78
N VAL A 296 5.05 -2.71 18.71
CA VAL A 296 6.00 -2.12 17.77
C VAL A 296 5.61 -2.39 16.31
N ARG A 297 5.06 -3.58 16.01
CA ARG A 297 4.68 -3.94 14.64
C ARG A 297 3.43 -3.18 14.24
N ALA A 298 2.39 -3.22 15.07
CA ALA A 298 1.12 -2.56 14.80
C ALA A 298 1.28 -1.03 14.69
N ARG A 299 2.02 -0.38 15.61
CA ARG A 299 2.25 1.07 15.52
C ARG A 299 3.04 1.47 14.28
N THR A 300 4.02 0.66 13.87
CA THR A 300 4.83 0.95 12.68
C THR A 300 3.99 0.82 11.42
N LEU A 301 3.19 -0.24 11.31
CA LEU A 301 2.26 -0.45 10.21
C LEU A 301 1.27 0.72 10.10
N VAL A 302 0.56 1.06 11.18
CA VAL A 302 -0.45 2.12 11.16
C VAL A 302 0.17 3.48 10.81
N ALA A 303 1.37 3.80 11.32
CA ALA A 303 2.07 5.02 10.95
C ALA A 303 2.43 5.06 9.45
N ARG A 304 2.94 3.96 8.88
CA ARG A 304 3.25 3.85 7.45
C ARG A 304 1.99 3.99 6.58
N LEU A 305 0.88 3.41 7.00
CA LEU A 305 -0.40 3.55 6.33
C LEU A 305 -0.92 4.99 6.40
N MET A 306 -0.76 5.68 7.54
CA MET A 306 -1.12 7.09 7.68
C MET A 306 -0.30 7.98 6.74
N VAL A 307 1.02 7.77 6.67
CA VAL A 307 1.90 8.49 5.72
C VAL A 307 1.49 8.20 4.28
N SER A 308 1.13 6.96 3.95
CA SER A 308 0.66 6.55 2.62
C SER A 308 -0.64 7.29 2.25
N LEU A 309 -1.62 7.30 3.15
CA LEU A 309 -2.89 8.01 2.96
C LEU A 309 -2.66 9.51 2.75
N ILE A 310 -1.84 10.15 3.59
CA ILE A 310 -1.51 11.58 3.44
C ILE A 310 -0.82 11.84 2.10
N SER A 311 0.20 11.03 1.75
CA SER A 311 0.96 11.17 0.51
C SER A 311 0.07 11.07 -0.73
N ARG A 312 -0.89 10.13 -0.73
CA ARG A 312 -1.85 9.95 -1.82
C ARG A 312 -2.84 11.12 -1.94
N LYS A 313 -3.27 11.71 -0.82
CA LYS A 313 -4.25 12.81 -0.83
C LYS A 313 -3.64 14.17 -1.11
N LEU A 314 -2.46 14.45 -0.56
CA LEU A 314 -1.89 15.80 -0.48
C LEU A 314 -0.46 15.89 -1.02
N GLY A 315 0.19 14.76 -1.31
CA GLY A 315 1.65 14.71 -1.44
C GLY A 315 2.33 14.72 -0.07
N ARG A 316 3.65 14.92 -0.07
CA ARG A 316 4.50 14.77 1.13
C ARG A 316 4.93 16.07 1.79
N THR A 317 4.68 17.22 1.14
CA THR A 317 5.22 18.52 1.54
C THR A 317 4.15 19.60 1.46
N GLY A 318 4.42 20.77 2.05
CA GLY A 318 3.54 21.94 1.95
C GLY A 318 2.54 22.08 3.09
N PHE A 319 2.69 21.29 4.16
CA PHE A 319 1.90 21.37 5.38
C PHE A 319 2.72 20.97 6.60
N GLU A 320 2.34 21.48 7.76
CA GLU A 320 2.76 21.01 9.11
C GLU A 320 1.63 20.18 9.74
N ILE A 321 1.91 19.45 10.82
CA ILE A 321 0.92 18.62 11.52
C ILE A 321 0.38 19.34 12.75
N ALA A 322 -0.93 19.29 12.94
CA ALA A 322 -1.62 19.69 14.16
C ALA A 322 -2.34 18.48 14.78
N THR A 323 -2.37 18.40 16.10
CA THR A 323 -3.08 17.32 16.81
C THR A 323 -3.61 17.77 18.16
N THR A 324 -4.40 16.93 18.83
CA THR A 324 -4.85 17.18 20.21
C THR A 324 -4.06 16.37 21.23
N ALA A 325 -3.81 16.98 22.40
CA ALA A 325 -3.31 16.25 23.54
C ALA A 325 -4.41 15.37 24.14
N THR A 326 -4.13 14.14 24.61
CA THR A 326 -2.82 13.46 24.64
C THR A 326 -2.71 12.34 23.60
N ALA A 327 -3.84 11.76 23.19
CA ALA A 327 -3.87 10.49 22.45
C ALA A 327 -3.38 10.59 21.01
N GLY A 328 -3.58 11.74 20.35
CA GLY A 328 -3.12 11.99 18.98
C GLY A 328 -1.62 12.26 18.86
N ILE A 329 -0.97 12.72 19.94
CA ILE A 329 0.45 13.10 19.93
C ILE A 329 1.35 12.00 19.38
N PRO A 330 1.26 10.72 19.80
CA PRO A 330 2.26 9.75 19.39
C PRO A 330 2.17 9.39 17.89
N ILE A 331 0.98 9.21 17.31
CA ILE A 331 0.83 9.00 15.86
C ILE A 331 1.25 10.24 15.08
N ALA A 332 0.82 11.43 15.51
CA ALA A 332 1.17 12.69 14.87
C ALA A 332 2.69 12.92 14.87
N SER A 333 3.38 12.56 15.95
CA SER A 333 4.85 12.66 16.07
C SER A 333 5.57 11.72 15.10
N ILE A 334 5.16 10.45 15.01
CA ILE A 334 5.78 9.48 14.09
C ILE A 334 5.53 9.88 12.64
N VAL A 335 4.32 10.36 12.33
CA VAL A 335 3.96 10.81 10.97
C VAL A 335 4.73 12.08 10.61
N ALA A 336 4.88 13.04 11.54
CA ALA A 336 5.67 14.26 11.34
C ALA A 336 7.13 13.93 11.01
N ASP A 337 7.75 13.04 11.78
CA ASP A 337 9.13 12.58 11.57
C ASP A 337 9.32 11.94 10.19
N ARG A 338 8.42 11.02 9.80
CA ARG A 338 8.48 10.33 8.50
C ARG A 338 8.25 11.24 7.30
N LEU A 339 7.45 12.28 7.46
CA LEU A 339 7.21 13.30 6.42
C LEU A 339 8.26 14.41 6.43
N GLY A 340 9.09 14.50 7.48
CA GLY A 340 10.06 15.58 7.66
C GLY A 340 9.39 16.95 7.86
N THR A 341 8.27 16.99 8.57
CA THR A 341 7.50 18.24 8.80
C THR A 341 7.34 18.57 10.28
N GLY A 342 6.98 19.83 10.57
CA GLY A 342 6.75 20.32 11.94
C GLY A 342 5.48 19.74 12.57
N LEU A 343 5.43 19.74 13.90
CA LEU A 343 4.28 19.34 14.69
C LEU A 343 3.94 20.43 15.71
N VAL A 344 2.66 20.77 15.79
CA VAL A 344 2.06 21.53 16.90
C VAL A 344 0.95 20.69 17.54
N TYR A 345 0.69 20.89 18.83
CA TYR A 345 -0.43 20.22 19.48
C TYR A 345 -1.22 21.14 20.40
N VAL A 346 -2.52 20.89 20.46
CA VAL A 346 -3.50 21.68 21.21
C VAL A 346 -3.81 20.99 22.53
N ARG A 347 -3.69 21.73 23.63
CA ARG A 347 -4.13 21.31 24.95
C ARG A 347 -5.60 21.69 25.15
N MET A 348 -6.40 20.75 25.63
CA MET A 348 -7.83 20.98 25.89
C MET A 348 -8.06 21.92 27.09
N GLU A 349 -7.14 21.90 28.06
CA GLU A 349 -7.15 22.78 29.23
C GLU A 349 -6.08 23.87 29.11
N LYS A 350 -6.41 25.09 29.53
CA LYS A 350 -5.47 26.22 29.58
C LYS A 350 -4.45 25.99 30.71
N LYS A 351 -3.20 26.44 30.53
CA LYS A 351 -2.23 26.52 31.63
C LYS A 351 -2.76 27.49 32.69
N GLU A 352 -2.76 27.08 33.96
CA GLU A 352 -3.03 27.99 35.08
C GLU A 352 -1.83 28.93 35.37
N HIS A 353 -0.62 28.58 34.92
CA HIS A 353 0.61 29.33 35.20
C HIS A 353 1.49 29.42 33.93
N GLY A 354 1.88 30.65 33.53
CA GLY A 354 2.68 30.95 32.33
C GLY A 354 1.88 31.70 31.24
N LEU A 355 2.48 31.89 30.03
CA LEU A 355 1.76 32.41 28.86
C LEU A 355 0.52 31.52 28.61
N GLU A 356 -0.69 32.10 28.60
CA GLU A 356 -2.01 31.43 28.48
C GLU A 356 -2.26 30.71 27.14
N ARG A 357 -1.21 30.22 26.48
CA ARG A 357 -1.27 29.58 25.16
C ARG A 357 -1.83 28.17 25.27
N ARG A 358 -2.78 27.86 24.39
CA ARG A 358 -3.38 26.52 24.23
C ARG A 358 -2.60 25.61 23.28
N VAL A 359 -1.72 26.19 22.47
CA VAL A 359 -0.87 25.47 21.52
C VAL A 359 0.55 25.35 22.06
N GLU A 360 1.09 24.14 22.02
CA GLU A 360 2.51 23.89 22.21
C GLU A 360 3.17 23.73 20.83
N GLY A 361 4.28 24.44 20.60
CA GLY A 361 4.87 24.67 19.28
C GLY A 361 4.63 26.10 18.78
N VAL A 362 4.97 26.38 17.51
CA VAL A 362 4.86 27.71 16.90
C VAL A 362 3.95 27.64 15.67
N VAL A 363 2.76 28.20 15.77
CA VAL A 363 1.86 28.36 14.62
C VAL A 363 2.30 29.55 13.80
N ARG A 364 2.56 29.33 12.51
CA ARG A 364 2.89 30.39 11.57
C ARG A 364 1.61 30.95 10.98
N ARG A 365 1.43 32.27 11.01
CA ARG A 365 0.31 32.94 10.35
C ARG A 365 0.33 32.64 8.85
N GLY A 366 -0.80 32.18 8.31
CA GLY A 366 -0.93 31.71 6.93
C GLY A 366 -0.32 30.33 6.66
N GLY A 367 0.28 29.68 7.66
CA GLY A 367 0.82 28.33 7.54
C GLY A 367 -0.30 27.30 7.31
N VAL A 368 -0.03 26.32 6.46
CA VAL A 368 -0.95 25.21 6.17
C VAL A 368 -0.68 24.07 7.15
N TYR A 369 -1.71 23.61 7.82
CA TYR A 369 -1.66 22.51 8.77
C TYR A 369 -2.68 21.44 8.40
N ILE A 370 -2.33 20.17 8.64
CA ILE A 370 -3.27 19.06 8.61
C ILE A 370 -3.46 18.50 10.01
N GLY A 371 -4.69 18.13 10.35
CA GLY A 371 -4.96 17.38 11.57
C GLY A 371 -4.51 15.94 11.43
N VAL A 372 -3.79 15.40 12.41
CA VAL A 372 -3.50 13.96 12.52
C VAL A 372 -3.79 13.51 13.95
N ASP A 373 -4.69 12.55 14.12
CA ASP A 373 -5.15 12.12 15.44
C ASP A 373 -5.47 10.62 15.48
N ASP A 374 -5.81 10.09 16.65
CA ASP A 374 -6.08 8.67 16.82
C ASP A 374 -7.50 8.29 16.37
N VAL A 375 -8.54 8.80 17.03
CA VAL A 375 -9.93 8.37 16.83
C VAL A 375 -10.86 9.57 16.66
N ALA A 376 -11.67 9.54 15.59
CA ALA A 376 -12.79 10.45 15.41
C ALA A 376 -14.09 9.83 15.95
N THR A 377 -14.77 10.55 16.84
CA THR A 377 -16.10 10.20 17.38
C THR A 377 -17.16 11.19 16.86
N THR A 378 -17.51 12.18 17.68
CA THR A 378 -18.38 13.32 17.31
C THR A 378 -17.61 14.44 16.62
N GLY A 379 -16.28 14.37 16.62
CA GLY A 379 -15.40 15.39 16.03
C GLY A 379 -15.07 16.57 16.95
N ARG A 380 -15.56 16.59 18.20
CA ARG A 380 -15.36 17.72 19.13
C ARG A 380 -13.89 18.10 19.32
N SER A 381 -13.02 17.13 19.63
CA SER A 381 -11.58 17.41 19.84
C SER A 381 -10.91 17.91 18.56
N ALA A 382 -11.23 17.28 17.42
CA ALA A 382 -10.70 17.70 16.12
C ALA A 382 -11.15 19.14 15.76
N LEU A 383 -12.39 19.50 16.02
CA LEU A 383 -12.91 20.85 15.82
C LEU A 383 -12.23 21.88 16.73
N GLU A 384 -12.00 21.54 17.99
CA GLU A 384 -11.28 22.42 18.92
C GLU A 384 -9.83 22.64 18.48
N CYS A 385 -9.18 21.59 17.97
CA CYS A 385 -7.85 21.68 17.36
C CYS A 385 -7.87 22.66 16.17
N VAL A 386 -8.75 22.41 15.20
CA VAL A 386 -8.93 23.25 14.01
C VAL A 386 -9.17 24.70 14.39
N LYS A 387 -10.10 24.95 15.33
CA LYS A 387 -10.44 26.29 15.80
C LYS A 387 -9.23 26.97 16.43
N THR A 388 -8.53 26.30 17.34
CA THR A 388 -7.38 26.87 18.05
C THR A 388 -6.25 27.22 17.09
N ILE A 389 -5.93 26.35 16.12
CA ILE A 389 -4.89 26.64 15.11
C ILE A 389 -5.30 27.80 14.20
N ARG A 390 -6.58 27.87 13.81
CA ARG A 390 -7.11 29.00 13.01
C ARG A 390 -7.09 30.33 13.76
N GLU A 391 -7.35 30.33 15.08
CA GLU A 391 -7.25 31.51 15.93
C GLU A 391 -5.82 32.06 16.01
N GLU A 392 -4.81 31.18 16.00
CA GLU A 392 -3.39 31.55 15.91
C GLU A 392 -2.96 31.92 14.47
N GLY A 393 -3.90 31.95 13.52
CA GLY A 393 -3.71 32.39 12.15
C GLY A 393 -3.27 31.30 11.17
N GLY A 394 -3.26 30.02 11.56
CA GLY A 394 -3.02 28.89 10.66
C GLY A 394 -4.24 28.53 9.80
N VAL A 395 -4.02 27.73 8.76
CA VAL A 395 -5.07 27.17 7.90
C VAL A 395 -5.13 25.67 8.13
N VAL A 396 -6.31 25.16 8.48
CA VAL A 396 -6.57 23.71 8.61
C VAL A 396 -7.82 23.37 7.82
N ASP A 397 -7.72 22.54 6.79
CA ASP A 397 -8.85 22.11 5.96
C ASP A 397 -8.89 20.59 5.71
N ARG A 398 -7.93 19.85 6.27
CA ARG A 398 -7.86 18.38 6.20
C ARG A 398 -7.57 17.81 7.60
N TYR A 399 -8.20 16.69 7.91
CA TYR A 399 -8.00 15.96 9.17
C TYR A 399 -7.92 14.46 8.90
N PHE A 400 -6.95 13.78 9.48
CA PHE A 400 -6.66 12.36 9.29
C PHE A 400 -6.72 11.64 10.63
N VAL A 401 -7.40 10.50 10.69
CA VAL A 401 -7.48 9.67 11.91
C VAL A 401 -7.21 8.20 11.63
N ILE A 402 -6.74 7.47 12.64
CA ILE A 402 -6.58 6.02 12.54
C ILE A 402 -7.96 5.38 12.38
N LEU A 403 -8.94 5.79 13.19
CA LEU A 403 -10.29 5.23 13.19
C LEU A 403 -11.36 6.32 13.19
N ASP A 404 -12.31 6.23 12.28
CA ASP A 404 -13.59 6.94 12.38
C ASP A 404 -14.67 6.00 12.93
N ARG A 405 -15.29 6.38 14.06
CA ARG A 405 -16.37 5.62 14.68
C ARG A 405 -17.72 5.78 14.00
N LEU A 406 -17.83 6.65 13.00
CA LEU A 406 -19.07 6.97 12.29
C LEU A 406 -20.13 7.60 13.22
N GLU A 407 -19.69 8.37 14.21
CA GLU A 407 -20.53 9.03 15.22
C GLU A 407 -20.75 10.53 14.92
N GLY A 408 -20.55 10.95 13.67
CA GLY A 408 -20.87 12.30 13.17
C GLY A 408 -19.68 13.25 12.97
N ALA A 409 -18.45 12.81 13.24
CA ALA A 409 -17.24 13.63 13.02
C ALA A 409 -17.09 14.14 11.58
N GLU A 410 -17.35 13.31 10.57
CA GLU A 410 -17.24 13.73 9.16
C GLU A 410 -18.16 14.92 8.86
N LYS A 411 -19.41 14.85 9.32
CA LYS A 411 -20.39 15.94 9.14
C LYS A 411 -19.94 17.20 9.88
N ALA A 412 -19.58 17.07 11.16
CA ALA A 412 -19.21 18.20 12.01
C ALA A 412 -17.95 18.94 11.48
N LEU A 413 -16.93 18.20 11.04
CA LEU A 413 -15.75 18.77 10.40
C LEU A 413 -16.09 19.37 9.03
N GLY A 414 -16.96 18.72 8.24
CA GLY A 414 -17.41 19.22 6.95
C GLY A 414 -18.12 20.57 7.04
N GLU A 415 -18.97 20.77 8.05
CA GLU A 415 -19.63 22.07 8.34
C GLU A 415 -18.61 23.17 8.69
N ALA A 416 -17.44 22.80 9.22
CA ALA A 416 -16.33 23.72 9.49
C ALA A 416 -15.36 23.88 8.30
N GLY A 417 -15.67 23.31 7.14
CA GLY A 417 -14.83 23.34 5.94
C GLY A 417 -13.60 22.44 6.04
N VAL A 418 -13.65 21.37 6.83
CA VAL A 418 -12.55 20.42 7.03
C VAL A 418 -12.95 19.04 6.53
N LYS A 419 -12.18 18.46 5.61
CA LYS A 419 -12.43 17.10 5.12
C LYS A 419 -11.74 16.07 6.04
N LEU A 420 -12.53 15.13 6.55
CA LEU A 420 -12.04 13.99 7.33
C LEU A 420 -11.62 12.83 6.41
N TYR A 421 -10.47 12.24 6.73
CA TYR A 421 -9.98 10.98 6.17
C TYR A 421 -9.67 10.03 7.33
N SER A 422 -9.87 8.74 7.09
CA SER A 422 -9.64 7.71 8.10
C SER A 422 -9.02 6.47 7.48
N LEU A 423 -8.10 5.83 8.21
CA LEU A 423 -7.53 4.55 7.80
C LEU A 423 -8.54 3.41 7.97
N SER A 424 -9.25 3.37 9.09
CA SER A 424 -10.31 2.41 9.38
C SER A 424 -11.61 3.11 9.78
N ARG A 425 -12.73 2.39 9.68
CA ARG A 425 -14.07 2.87 10.02
C ARG A 425 -14.84 1.78 10.74
N MET A 426 -15.62 2.14 11.75
CA MET A 426 -16.38 1.17 12.54
C MET A 426 -17.69 0.74 11.84
N ASN A 427 -17.59 0.29 10.58
CA ASN A 427 -18.70 -0.19 9.74
C ASN A 427 -18.96 -1.70 9.94
N GLU A 428 -19.84 -2.27 9.12
CA GLU A 428 -20.17 -3.70 9.17
C GLU A 428 -18.96 -4.61 8.92
N ASP A 429 -18.08 -4.26 7.99
CA ASP A 429 -16.84 -5.01 7.72
C ASP A 429 -15.92 -5.03 8.94
N PHE A 430 -15.75 -3.90 9.64
CA PHE A 430 -14.98 -3.83 10.88
C PHE A 430 -15.56 -4.78 11.94
N MET A 431 -16.88 -4.78 12.10
CA MET A 431 -17.55 -5.66 13.06
C MET A 431 -17.40 -7.15 12.70
N SER A 432 -17.47 -7.48 11.41
CA SER A 432 -17.19 -8.85 10.93
C SER A 432 -15.77 -9.31 11.25
N MET A 433 -14.79 -8.41 11.12
CA MET A 433 -13.39 -8.68 11.49
C MET A 433 -13.21 -8.86 12.99
N VAL A 434 -13.94 -8.09 13.83
CA VAL A 434 -13.97 -8.27 15.29
C VAL A 434 -14.51 -9.64 15.67
N GLU A 435 -15.62 -10.08 15.07
CA GLU A 435 -16.21 -11.40 15.32
C GLU A 435 -15.25 -12.53 14.92
N SER A 436 -14.60 -12.37 13.77
CA SER A 436 -13.60 -13.32 13.27
C SER A 436 -12.36 -13.39 14.17
N ALA A 437 -11.93 -12.27 14.76
CA ALA A 437 -10.84 -12.24 15.73
C ALA A 437 -11.21 -12.97 17.03
N LYS A 438 -12.42 -12.73 17.56
CA LYS A 438 -12.92 -13.43 18.77
C LYS A 438 -12.95 -14.95 18.60
N LYS A 439 -13.48 -15.43 17.48
CA LYS A 439 -13.56 -16.88 17.19
C LYS A 439 -12.18 -17.54 17.21
N ARG A 440 -11.16 -16.85 16.70
CA ARG A 440 -9.77 -17.32 16.70
C ARG A 440 -9.11 -17.29 18.07
N ALA A 441 -9.45 -16.33 18.93
CA ALA A 441 -8.92 -16.27 20.29
C ALA A 441 -9.55 -17.31 21.24
N ALA A 442 -10.72 -17.85 20.88
CA ALA A 442 -11.43 -18.87 21.66
C ALA A 442 -11.07 -20.32 21.25
N GLN A 443 -10.30 -20.50 20.17
CA GLN A 443 -9.75 -21.77 19.68
C GLN A 443 -8.29 -21.88 20.12
#